data_AF-A0AA97H359-F1
#
_entry.id   AF-A0AA97H359-F1
#
_cell.length_a   1.000
_cell.length_b   1.000
_cell.length_c   1.000
_cell.angle_alpha   90.00
_cell.angle_beta   90.00
_cell.angle_gamma   90.00
#
_symmetry.space_group_name_H-M   'P 1'
#
loop_
_entity.id
_entity.type
_entity.pdbx_description
1 polymer ?
#
loop_
_entity_poly.entity_id
_entity_poly.type
_entity_poly.pdbx_seq_one_letter_code
_entity_poly.pdbx_strand_id
1 'polypeptide(L)'
;MYEVKEKRRTLEDSTEITTYSRNVISCNILEVEAGTTGYKGGDTGHGGRTYFRIEDAGGTDMTVNSYVNQFGCSGLEVTLGGDCELETMIRALKFITKVLEQESEEVYD
;
A
#
# COMPACT_ATOMS: atom_id res chain seq x y z
N MET A 1 -8.05 -19.26 -0.77
CA MET A 1 -8.13 -17.79 -0.60
C MET A 1 -7.27 -17.46 0.60
N TYR A 2 -6.22 -16.63 0.46
CA TYR A 2 -5.40 -16.24 1.60
C TYR A 2 -6.21 -15.36 2.54
N GLU A 3 -6.01 -15.52 3.86
CA GLU A 3 -6.71 -14.76 4.90
C GLU A 3 -6.43 -13.26 4.75
N VAL A 4 -7.49 -12.45 4.73
CA VAL A 4 -7.40 -10.98 4.80
C VAL A 4 -7.73 -10.59 6.24
N LYS A 5 -6.87 -9.78 6.86
CA LYS A 5 -7.03 -9.30 8.23
C LYS A 5 -7.34 -7.82 8.22
N GLU A 6 -8.49 -7.45 8.80
CA GLU A 6 -8.83 -6.07 9.11
C GLU A 6 -8.00 -5.60 10.31
N LYS A 7 -7.50 -4.36 10.23
CA LYS A 7 -6.68 -3.69 11.24
C LYS A 7 -7.15 -2.23 11.38
N ARG A 8 -6.70 -1.57 12.44
CA ARG A 8 -6.83 -0.12 12.61
C ARG A 8 -5.45 0.51 12.68
N ARG A 9 -5.30 1.68 12.07
CA ARG A 9 -4.05 2.44 12.07
C ARG A 9 -4.30 3.91 12.34
N THR A 10 -3.46 4.50 13.19
CA THR A 10 -3.38 5.95 13.38
C THR A 10 -2.25 6.49 12.51
N LEU A 11 -2.56 7.43 11.62
CA LEU A 11 -1.57 8.09 10.76
C LEU A 11 -0.84 9.21 11.51
N GLU A 12 0.20 9.77 10.90
CA GLU A 12 1.04 10.82 11.52
C GLU A 12 0.24 12.06 11.93
N ASP A 13 -0.83 12.39 11.20
CA ASP A 13 -1.73 13.50 11.51
C ASP A 13 -2.87 13.12 12.48
N SER A 14 -2.75 11.98 13.17
CA SER A 14 -3.73 11.42 14.10
C SER A 14 -5.03 10.91 13.45
N THR A 15 -5.14 10.89 12.12
CA THR A 15 -6.29 10.27 11.45
C THR A 15 -6.31 8.77 11.72
N GLU A 16 -7.42 8.26 12.25
CA GLU A 16 -7.66 6.81 12.34
C GLU A 16 -8.26 6.28 11.05
N ILE A 17 -7.71 5.19 10.53
CA ILE A 17 -8.18 4.51 9.33
C ILE A 17 -8.32 3.01 9.58
N THR A 18 -9.33 2.40 8.95
CA THR A 18 -9.40 0.95 8.81
C THR A 18 -8.46 0.52 7.68
N THR A 19 -7.68 -0.53 7.92
CA THR A 19 -6.76 -1.10 6.93
C THR A 19 -7.01 -2.59 6.78
N TYR A 20 -6.64 -3.14 5.63
CA TYR A 20 -6.72 -4.55 5.33
C TYR A 20 -5.35 -5.05 4.95
N SER A 21 -4.99 -6.21 5.49
CA SER A 21 -3.67 -6.80 5.32
C SER A 21 -3.74 -8.26 4.91
N ARG A 22 -2.73 -8.73 4.18
CA ARG A 22 -2.54 -10.15 3.87
C ARG A 22 -1.08 -10.47 3.55
N ASN A 23 -0.74 -11.75 3.64
CA ASN A 23 0.52 -12.26 3.12
C ASN A 23 0.39 -12.66 1.64
N VAL A 24 1.40 -12.34 0.85
CA VAL A 24 1.59 -12.79 -0.53
C VAL A 24 2.79 -13.71 -0.54
N ILE A 25 2.53 -15.01 -0.74
CA ILE A 25 3.53 -16.07 -0.61
C ILE A 25 3.85 -16.65 -1.99
N SER A 26 5.14 -16.81 -2.25
CA SER A 26 5.78 -17.64 -3.29
C SER A 26 7.14 -18.14 -2.74
N CYS A 27 8.24 -18.10 -3.52
CA CYS A 27 9.60 -18.32 -2.98
C CYS A 27 10.06 -17.19 -2.04
N ASN A 28 9.42 -16.01 -2.10
CA ASN A 28 9.52 -14.93 -1.13
C ASN A 28 8.15 -14.63 -0.49
N ILE A 29 8.12 -13.86 0.60
CA ILE A 29 6.91 -13.50 1.34
C ILE A 29 6.83 -11.98 1.52
N LEU A 30 5.75 -11.38 1.05
CA LEU A 30 5.41 -9.98 1.35
C LEU A 30 4.20 -9.91 2.30
N GLU A 31 4.28 -9.13 3.37
CA GLU A 31 3.08 -8.63 4.05
C GLU A 31 2.67 -7.31 3.41
N VAL A 32 1.42 -7.22 2.96
CA VAL A 32 0.85 -5.99 2.41
C VAL A 32 -0.30 -5.51 3.26
N GLU A 33 -0.41 -4.20 3.41
CA GLU A 33 -1.48 -3.53 4.13
C GLU A 33 -1.90 -2.26 3.37
N ALA A 34 -3.20 -2.00 3.26
CA ALA A 34 -3.73 -0.78 2.64
C ALA A 34 -5.03 -0.34 3.29
N GLY A 35 -5.35 0.95 3.20
CA GLY A 35 -6.61 1.51 3.64
C GLY A 35 -6.72 2.99 3.26
N THR A 36 -7.94 3.49 3.17
CA THR A 36 -8.22 4.90 2.89
C THR A 36 -9.44 5.36 3.65
N THR A 37 -9.56 6.67 3.87
CA THR A 37 -10.81 7.28 4.36
C THR A 37 -11.80 7.59 3.23
N GLY A 38 -11.48 7.18 2.00
CA GLY A 38 -12.20 7.49 0.78
C GLY A 38 -12.04 8.93 0.29
N TYR A 39 -12.67 9.24 -0.83
CA TYR A 39 -12.64 10.58 -1.42
C TYR A 39 -13.48 11.55 -0.58
N LYS A 40 -12.84 12.60 -0.05
CA LYS A 40 -13.50 13.66 0.73
C LYS A 40 -13.49 15.05 0.07
N GLY A 41 -12.88 15.14 -1.12
CA GLY A 41 -12.64 16.40 -1.83
C GLY A 41 -11.56 17.27 -1.18
N GLY A 42 -11.02 18.23 -1.94
CA GLY A 42 -9.99 19.15 -1.42
C GLY A 42 -8.56 18.59 -1.42
N ASP A 43 -7.64 19.40 -0.91
CA ASP A 43 -6.20 19.11 -0.79
C ASP A 43 -5.86 18.46 0.57
N THR A 44 -4.58 18.34 0.91
CA THR A 44 -4.12 17.72 2.17
C THR A 44 -4.82 18.23 3.44
N GLY A 45 -5.28 19.49 3.46
CA GLY A 45 -5.98 20.07 4.61
C GLY A 45 -7.42 19.61 4.79
N HIS A 46 -8.09 19.19 3.72
CA HIS A 46 -9.54 18.87 3.72
C HIS A 46 -9.88 17.50 3.11
N GLY A 47 -8.91 16.88 2.42
CA GLY A 47 -9.06 15.64 1.68
C GLY A 47 -8.89 14.39 2.53
N GLY A 48 -9.09 13.25 1.85
CA GLY A 48 -8.95 11.94 2.46
C GLY A 48 -7.51 11.60 2.85
N ARG A 49 -7.34 10.44 3.47
CA ARG A 49 -6.05 9.83 3.73
C ARG A 49 -5.96 8.49 3.07
N THR A 50 -4.84 8.25 2.41
CA THR A 50 -4.51 6.96 1.80
C THR A 50 -3.26 6.43 2.49
N TYR A 51 -3.32 5.15 2.82
CA TYR A 51 -2.22 4.44 3.44
C TYR A 51 -2.02 3.12 2.70
N PHE A 52 -0.77 2.79 2.43
CA PHE A 52 -0.38 1.44 2.09
C PHE A 52 1.05 1.15 2.56
N ARG A 53 1.36 -0.12 2.72
CA ARG A 53 2.68 -0.61 3.07
C ARG A 53 2.89 -1.99 2.46
N ILE A 54 4.13 -2.21 2.06
CA ILE A 54 4.66 -3.49 1.63
C ILE A 54 5.88 -3.76 2.50
N GLU A 55 5.92 -4.92 3.14
CA GLU A 55 6.99 -5.35 4.03
C GLU A 55 7.54 -6.70 3.57
N ASP A 56 8.86 -6.84 3.54
CA ASP A 56 9.49 -8.15 3.40
C ASP A 56 9.25 -8.96 4.67
N ALA A 57 8.41 -9.98 4.56
CA ALA A 57 8.12 -10.93 5.62
C ALA A 57 8.97 -12.20 5.48
N GLY A 58 9.82 -12.29 4.45
CA GLY A 58 10.80 -13.35 4.31
C GLY A 58 11.35 -13.49 2.90
N GLY A 59 12.67 -13.32 2.76
CA GLY A 59 13.43 -13.78 1.60
C GLY A 59 13.18 -12.96 0.33
N THR A 60 12.72 -11.72 0.44
CA THR A 60 12.53 -10.84 -0.71
C THR A 60 13.80 -10.04 -0.98
N ASP A 61 14.38 -10.16 -2.17
CA ASP A 61 15.41 -9.22 -2.62
C ASP A 61 14.76 -7.87 -3.00
N MET A 62 14.69 -6.96 -2.03
CA MET A 62 14.05 -5.65 -2.17
C MET A 62 14.97 -4.52 -1.69
N THR A 63 15.18 -3.52 -2.54
CA THR A 63 15.78 -2.24 -2.16
C THR A 63 14.73 -1.13 -2.26
N VAL A 64 14.55 -0.36 -1.19
CA VAL A 64 13.60 0.76 -1.11
C VAL A 64 14.36 2.04 -0.83
N ASN A 65 14.23 3.02 -1.72
CA ASN A 65 14.85 4.33 -1.57
C ASN A 65 13.78 5.43 -1.62
N SER A 66 13.79 6.32 -0.63
CA SER A 66 13.14 7.61 -0.76
C SER A 66 14.14 8.62 -1.33
N TYR A 67 13.66 9.57 -2.11
CA TYR A 67 14.47 10.64 -2.65
C TYR A 67 13.69 11.95 -2.70
N VAL A 68 14.41 13.05 -2.86
CA VAL A 68 13.83 14.37 -3.12
C VAL A 68 14.27 14.78 -4.51
N ASN A 69 13.29 15.06 -5.39
CA ASN A 69 13.60 15.48 -6.75
C ASN A 69 14.12 16.92 -6.80
N GLN A 70 14.52 17.38 -7.98
CA GLN A 70 15.03 18.74 -8.19
C GLN A 70 14.05 19.87 -7.79
N PHE A 71 12.77 19.57 -7.61
CA PHE A 71 11.72 20.52 -7.21
C PHE A 71 11.42 20.48 -5.71
N GLY A 72 12.15 19.69 -4.92
CA GLY A 72 11.89 19.53 -3.49
C GLY A 72 10.74 18.56 -3.17
N CYS A 73 10.23 17.80 -4.15
CA CYS A 73 9.14 16.84 -3.93
C CYS A 73 9.69 15.46 -3.56
N SER A 74 9.04 14.79 -2.61
CA SER A 74 9.35 13.42 -2.22
C SER A 74 9.01 12.42 -3.33
N GLY A 75 9.89 11.44 -3.53
CA GLY A 75 9.71 10.29 -4.41
C GLY A 75 10.06 8.99 -3.70
N LEU A 76 9.56 7.88 -4.26
CA LEU A 76 9.79 6.51 -3.78
C LEU A 76 10.23 5.66 -4.97
N GLU A 77 11.32 4.94 -4.80
CA GLU A 77 11.82 3.95 -5.76
C GLU A 77 11.95 2.59 -5.07
N VAL A 78 11.51 1.54 -5.76
CA VAL A 78 11.60 0.15 -5.30
C VAL A 78 12.23 -0.68 -6.40
N THR A 79 13.32 -1.37 -6.08
CA THR A 79 13.99 -2.32 -6.97
C THR A 79 13.87 -3.73 -6.40
N LEU A 80 13.60 -4.71 -7.25
CA LEU A 80 13.33 -6.09 -6.91
C LEU A 80 14.20 -7.04 -7.74
N GLY A 81 14.75 -8.08 -7.10
CA GLY A 81 15.67 -9.02 -7.74
C GLY A 81 15.06 -10.40 -7.97
N GLY A 82 14.43 -10.62 -9.13
CA GLY A 82 14.00 -11.96 -9.56
C GLY A 82 12.56 -12.06 -10.05
N ASP A 83 12.23 -13.21 -10.65
CA ASP A 83 10.88 -13.48 -11.19
C ASP A 83 9.85 -13.64 -10.06
N CYS A 84 10.28 -14.14 -8.90
CA CYS A 84 9.41 -14.38 -7.76
C CYS A 84 8.96 -13.06 -7.12
N GLU A 85 9.89 -12.12 -6.97
CA GLU A 85 9.67 -10.77 -6.48
C GLU A 85 8.75 -10.00 -7.43
N LEU A 86 8.92 -10.17 -8.74
CA LEU A 86 8.00 -9.61 -9.75
C LEU A 86 6.57 -10.15 -9.57
N GLU A 87 6.40 -11.48 -9.45
CA GLU A 87 5.08 -12.09 -9.27
C GLU A 87 4.40 -11.65 -7.97
N THR A 88 5.13 -11.72 -6.85
CA THR A 88 4.60 -11.34 -5.53
C THR A 88 4.29 -9.86 -5.46
N MET A 89 5.13 -8.99 -6.05
CA MET A 89 4.86 -7.56 -6.12
C MET A 89 3.62 -7.23 -6.97
N ILE A 90 3.42 -7.89 -8.12
CA ILE A 90 2.19 -7.71 -8.91
C ILE A 90 0.95 -8.08 -8.09
N ARG A 91 1.00 -9.19 -7.34
CA ARG A 91 -0.11 -9.65 -6.48
C ARG A 91 -0.33 -8.75 -5.26
N ALA A 92 0.74 -8.14 -4.74
CA ALA A 92 0.73 -7.13 -3.69
C ALA A 92 0.03 -5.85 -4.18
N LEU A 93 0.47 -5.29 -5.30
CA LEU A 93 -0.10 -4.07 -5.89
C LEU A 93 -1.58 -4.26 -6.24
N LYS A 94 -1.96 -5.39 -6.86
CA LYS A 94 -3.38 -5.71 -7.13
C LYS A 94 -4.24 -5.74 -5.88
N PHE A 95 -3.70 -6.20 -4.75
CA PHE A 95 -4.44 -6.18 -3.48
C PHE A 95 -4.62 -4.77 -2.96
N ILE A 96 -3.54 -3.98 -2.95
CA ILE A 96 -3.56 -2.59 -2.52
C ILE A 96 -4.58 -1.81 -3.36
N THR A 97 -4.48 -1.89 -4.69
CA THR A 97 -5.43 -1.27 -5.61
C THR A 97 -6.87 -1.67 -5.28
N LYS A 98 -7.14 -2.98 -5.15
CA LYS A 98 -8.49 -3.46 -4.82
C LYS A 98 -9.01 -2.86 -3.50
N VAL A 99 -8.20 -2.85 -2.45
CA VAL A 99 -8.61 -2.29 -1.16
C VAL A 99 -8.92 -0.80 -1.30
N LEU A 100 -8.05 -0.05 -1.99
CA LEU A 100 -8.24 1.38 -2.18
C LEU A 100 -9.47 1.71 -3.03
N GLU A 101 -9.77 0.93 -4.07
CA GLU A 101 -10.98 1.08 -4.89
C GLU A 101 -12.26 0.73 -4.13
N GLN A 102 -12.22 -0.31 -3.28
CA GLN A 102 -13.39 -0.71 -2.50
C GLN A 102 -13.72 0.31 -1.41
N GLU A 103 -12.69 0.83 -0.73
CA GLU A 103 -12.84 1.78 0.37
C GLU A 103 -12.92 3.25 -0.10
N SER A 104 -12.71 3.52 -1.40
CA SER A 104 -12.86 4.88 -1.92
C SER A 104 -14.30 5.33 -2.07
N GLU A 105 -15.27 4.40 -1.99
CA GLU A 105 -16.71 4.61 -2.21
C GLU A 105 -17.02 5.36 -3.53
N GLU A 106 -16.15 5.24 -4.53
CA GLU A 106 -16.38 5.81 -5.84
C GLU A 106 -17.50 5.02 -6.53
N VAL A 107 -18.70 5.60 -6.56
CA VAL A 107 -19.80 5.06 -7.37
C VAL A 107 -19.47 5.35 -8.83
N TYR A 108 -18.88 4.39 -9.51
CA TYR A 108 -18.83 4.38 -10.97
C TYR A 108 -20.27 4.20 -11.48
N ASP A 109 -20.81 5.21 -12.16
CA ASP A 109 -22.03 5.09 -12.98
C ASP A 109 -21.77 4.15 -14.19
#